data_AF-A0A200J758-F1
#
_entry.id   AF-A0A200J758-F1
#
_cell.length_a   1.000
_cell.length_b   1.000
_cell.length_c   1.000
_cell.angle_alpha   90.00
_cell.angle_beta   90.00
_cell.angle_gamma   90.00
#
_symmetry.space_group_name_H-M   'P 1'
#
loop_
_entity.id
_entity.type
_entity.pdbx_description
1 polymer ?
#
loop_
_entity_poly.entity_id
_entity_poly.type
_entity_poly.pdbx_seq_one_letter_code
_entity_poly.pdbx_strand_id
1 'polypeptide(L)'
;MEIKLDVAITPKKTTIKIKPTQSTLTILPVTKANMKLALSELYMLLNDHTIISIGRSEVPDTIEKNAFNKIMHLSVPWDVELDYLEQSLINEAKKCGHDLINTQQAEITIPKNAQKTTTAFKEELLAVLKTFGYSLSPAPEAKNDKPKPAKARHKWTKEVSQIEFTVDTRESKATVFWQKRNEMLLKAGATLMATPPLNKDGSLGFSAKMGQRIREDHVDKIKNNVTTEDIVLKSVNEVGLFLYFGGTNSWLELTDRDGKTINEWTVID
;
A
#
# COMPACT_ATOMS: atom_id res chain seq x y z
N MET A 1 9.08 -8.37 -32.46
CA MET A 1 8.63 -9.76 -32.31
C MET A 1 7.12 -9.78 -32.56
N GLU A 2 6.65 -10.68 -33.42
CA GLU A 2 5.21 -10.87 -33.66
C GLU A 2 4.74 -12.06 -32.81
N ILE A 3 3.74 -11.85 -31.96
CA ILE A 3 3.14 -12.90 -31.12
C ILE A 3 1.72 -13.13 -31.60
N LYS A 4 1.40 -14.35 -32.03
CA LYS A 4 0.06 -14.73 -32.47
C LYS A 4 -0.67 -15.45 -31.34
N LEU A 5 -1.83 -14.91 -30.96
CA LEU A 5 -2.66 -15.41 -29.88
C LEU A 5 -4.01 -15.88 -30.40
N ASP A 6 -4.49 -17.03 -29.89
CA ASP A 6 -5.92 -17.37 -29.94
C ASP A 6 -6.49 -17.23 -28.54
N VAL A 7 -7.51 -16.38 -28.38
CA VAL A 7 -8.05 -16.00 -27.08
C VAL A 7 -9.52 -16.40 -26.99
N ALA A 8 -9.88 -17.12 -25.93
CA ALA A 8 -11.25 -17.44 -25.58
C ALA A 8 -11.56 -16.89 -24.19
N ILE A 9 -12.56 -16.02 -24.08
CA ILE A 9 -12.98 -15.40 -22.81
C ILE A 9 -14.40 -15.87 -22.49
N THR A 10 -14.57 -16.38 -21.28
CA THR A 10 -15.87 -16.74 -20.70
C THR A 10 -16.01 -16.10 -19.33
N PRO A 11 -17.21 -16.02 -18.74
CA PRO A 11 -17.39 -15.41 -17.42
C PRO A 11 -16.56 -16.03 -16.29
N LYS A 12 -16.10 -17.28 -16.45
CA LYS A 12 -15.36 -18.03 -15.42
C LYS A 12 -13.96 -18.46 -15.85
N LYS A 13 -13.54 -18.17 -17.08
CA LYS A 13 -12.28 -18.68 -17.61
C LYS A 13 -11.83 -17.85 -18.81
N THR A 14 -10.56 -17.46 -18.79
CA THR A 14 -9.87 -16.92 -19.97
C THR A 14 -8.78 -17.90 -20.37
N THR A 15 -8.74 -18.27 -21.65
CA THR A 15 -7.68 -19.13 -22.21
C THR A 15 -7.00 -18.39 -23.34
N ILE A 16 -5.68 -18.29 -23.27
CA ILE A 16 -4.81 -17.64 -24.25
C ILE A 16 -3.85 -18.71 -24.76
N LYS A 17 -3.97 -19.08 -26.03
CA LYS A 17 -3.03 -19.97 -26.71
C LYS A 17 -1.99 -19.15 -27.46
N ILE A 18 -0.73 -19.37 -27.15
CA ILE A 18 0.42 -18.71 -27.77
C ILE A 18 0.88 -19.62 -28.92
N LYS A 19 0.57 -19.24 -30.17
CA LYS A 19 0.77 -20.12 -31.33
C LYS A 19 2.24 -20.53 -31.59
N PRO A 20 3.23 -19.62 -31.49
CA PRO A 20 4.63 -19.97 -31.78
C PRO A 20 5.16 -21.11 -30.90
N THR A 21 4.77 -21.13 -29.63
CA THR A 21 5.29 -22.04 -28.60
C THR A 21 4.31 -23.13 -28.21
N GLN A 22 3.07 -23.08 -28.73
CA GLN A 22 1.94 -23.94 -28.35
C GLN A 22 1.60 -23.90 -26.84
N SER A 23 2.12 -22.91 -26.12
CA SER A 23 1.81 -22.67 -24.72
C SER A 23 0.38 -22.20 -24.54
N THR A 24 -0.23 -22.62 -23.43
CA THR A 24 -1.57 -22.21 -23.05
C THR A 24 -1.50 -21.56 -21.67
N LEU A 25 -1.98 -20.32 -21.60
CA LEU A 25 -2.21 -19.60 -20.37
C LEU A 25 -3.70 -19.65 -20.06
N THR A 26 -4.05 -20.17 -18.88
CA THR A 26 -5.45 -20.27 -18.44
C THR A 26 -5.65 -19.53 -17.13
N ILE A 27 -6.59 -18.59 -17.11
CA ILE A 27 -6.93 -17.77 -15.95
C ILE A 27 -8.27 -18.25 -15.40
N LEU A 28 -8.29 -18.61 -14.12
CA LEU A 28 -9.39 -19.30 -13.45
C LEU A 28 -9.72 -18.64 -12.11
N PRO A 29 -10.97 -18.76 -11.62
CA PRO A 29 -11.32 -18.42 -10.25
C PRO A 29 -10.67 -19.38 -9.27
N VAL A 30 -10.45 -18.89 -8.04
CA VAL A 30 -9.91 -19.69 -6.95
C VAL A 30 -10.92 -20.75 -6.52
N THR A 31 -10.63 -22.01 -6.82
CA THR A 31 -11.39 -23.18 -6.35
C THR A 31 -10.42 -24.30 -5.97
N LYS A 32 -10.82 -25.21 -5.09
CA LYS A 32 -9.98 -26.36 -4.70
C LYS A 32 -9.54 -27.21 -5.91
N ALA A 33 -10.38 -27.33 -6.94
CA ALA A 33 -10.04 -28.06 -8.15
C ALA A 33 -8.95 -27.35 -8.97
N ASN A 34 -8.98 -26.02 -9.01
CA ASN A 34 -8.01 -25.21 -9.75
C ASN A 34 -6.71 -24.96 -8.97
N MET A 35 -6.58 -25.44 -7.73
CA MET A 35 -5.32 -25.37 -6.96
C MET A 35 -4.37 -26.55 -7.25
N LYS A 36 -4.85 -27.55 -8.01
CA LYS A 36 -4.07 -28.70 -8.45
C LYS A 36 -3.63 -28.52 -9.89
N LEU A 37 -2.35 -28.75 -10.16
CA LEU A 37 -1.76 -28.56 -11.49
C LEU A 37 -1.38 -29.89 -12.13
N ALA A 38 -1.28 -29.88 -13.46
CA ALA A 38 -0.58 -30.94 -14.17
C ALA A 38 0.94 -30.84 -13.96
N LEU A 39 1.66 -31.96 -14.15
CA LEU A 39 3.10 -32.05 -13.90
C LEU A 39 3.96 -31.07 -14.74
N SER A 40 3.46 -30.64 -15.90
CA SER A 40 4.14 -29.74 -16.83
C SER A 40 3.57 -28.31 -16.83
N GLU A 41 2.92 -27.91 -15.74
CA GLU A 41 2.34 -26.58 -15.57
C GLU A 41 3.00 -25.81 -14.43
N LEU A 42 3.07 -24.50 -14.63
CA LEU A 42 3.43 -23.52 -13.62
C LEU A 42 2.16 -22.76 -13.21
N TYR A 43 1.98 -22.49 -11.92
CA TYR A 43 0.95 -21.58 -11.44
C TYR A 43 1.52 -20.19 -11.16
N MET A 44 0.67 -19.19 -11.36
CA MET A 44 0.84 -17.83 -10.85
C MET A 44 -0.41 -17.47 -10.06
N LEU A 45 -0.23 -17.10 -8.79
CA LEU A 45 -1.33 -16.58 -7.97
C LEU A 45 -1.46 -15.09 -8.19
N LEU A 46 -2.70 -14.65 -8.40
CA LEU A 46 -2.99 -13.26 -8.73
C LEU A 46 -3.80 -12.62 -7.62
N ASN A 47 -3.33 -11.48 -7.13
CA ASN A 47 -4.16 -10.52 -6.42
C ASN A 47 -4.51 -9.40 -7.41
N ASP A 48 -5.74 -9.42 -7.91
CA ASP A 48 -6.21 -8.58 -9.00
C ASP A 48 -5.38 -8.78 -10.28
N HIS A 49 -4.48 -7.83 -10.55
CA HIS A 49 -3.63 -7.76 -11.74
C HIS A 49 -2.15 -8.04 -11.42
N THR A 50 -1.84 -8.34 -10.15
CA THR A 50 -0.47 -8.55 -9.68
C THR A 50 -0.22 -10.02 -9.38
N ILE A 51 0.88 -10.55 -9.91
CA ILE A 51 1.36 -11.88 -9.58
C ILE A 51 2.08 -11.81 -8.24
N ILE A 52 1.56 -12.52 -7.24
CA ILE A 52 2.11 -12.50 -5.86
C ILE A 52 2.92 -13.75 -5.51
N SER A 53 2.70 -14.84 -6.24
CA SER A 53 3.37 -16.12 -6.01
C SER A 53 3.45 -16.92 -7.31
N ILE A 54 4.51 -17.69 -7.43
CA ILE A 54 4.84 -18.54 -8.57
C ILE A 54 5.26 -19.90 -8.01
N GLY A 55 4.80 -20.99 -8.61
CA GLY A 55 5.22 -22.33 -8.22
C GLY A 55 4.67 -23.41 -9.14
N ARG A 56 4.79 -24.66 -8.69
CA ARG A 56 4.44 -25.88 -9.46
C ARG A 56 3.68 -26.88 -8.59
N SER A 57 3.09 -27.88 -9.24
CA SER A 57 2.40 -29.03 -8.63
C SER A 57 1.12 -28.70 -7.87
N GLU A 58 1.24 -28.02 -6.74
CA GLU A 58 0.14 -27.64 -5.85
C GLU A 58 0.44 -26.33 -5.15
N VAL A 59 -0.60 -25.50 -5.01
CA VAL A 59 -0.54 -24.28 -4.23
C VAL A 59 -0.40 -24.65 -2.74
N PRO A 60 0.68 -24.23 -2.04
CA PRO A 60 0.90 -24.65 -0.67
C PRO A 60 -0.14 -24.05 0.29
N ASP A 61 -0.57 -24.85 1.27
CA ASP A 61 -1.52 -24.45 2.31
C ASP A 61 -1.03 -23.28 3.18
N THR A 62 0.26 -22.97 3.14
CA THR A 62 0.87 -21.82 3.84
C THR A 62 0.48 -20.47 3.24
N ILE A 63 -0.07 -20.43 2.02
CA ILE A 63 -0.57 -19.20 1.41
C ILE A 63 -2.02 -18.99 1.83
N GLU A 64 -2.30 -17.88 2.51
CA GLU A 64 -3.68 -17.55 2.90
C GLU A 64 -4.58 -17.41 1.66
N LYS A 65 -5.74 -18.05 1.66
CA LYS A 65 -6.67 -18.08 0.51
C LYS A 65 -7.26 -16.72 0.15
N ASN A 66 -7.22 -15.77 1.08
CA ASN A 66 -7.64 -14.38 0.88
C ASN A 66 -6.56 -13.52 0.21
N ALA A 67 -5.31 -14.01 0.11
CA ALA A 67 -4.18 -13.25 -0.43
C ALA A 67 -4.26 -13.11 -1.96
N PHE A 68 -5.02 -13.97 -2.64
CA PHE A 68 -5.18 -14.00 -4.09
C PHE A 68 -6.65 -14.24 -4.48
N ASN A 69 -7.07 -13.70 -5.62
CA ASN A 69 -8.43 -13.80 -6.12
C ASN A 69 -8.56 -14.55 -7.46
N LYS A 70 -7.45 -14.80 -8.15
CA LYS A 70 -7.39 -15.64 -9.36
C LYS A 70 -6.15 -16.53 -9.35
N ILE A 71 -6.22 -17.61 -10.12
CA ILE A 71 -5.10 -18.52 -10.38
C ILE A 71 -4.88 -18.56 -11.88
N MET A 72 -3.62 -18.51 -12.30
CA MET A 72 -3.21 -18.61 -13.69
C MET A 72 -2.33 -19.84 -13.87
N HIS A 73 -2.72 -20.73 -14.77
CA HIS A 73 -1.94 -21.92 -15.15
C HIS A 73 -1.26 -21.66 -16.47
N LEU A 74 0.03 -21.95 -16.55
CA LEU A 74 0.84 -21.84 -17.75
C LEU A 74 1.36 -23.24 -18.12
N SER A 75 0.98 -23.72 -19.31
CA SER A 75 1.62 -24.86 -19.92
C SER A 75 2.90 -24.43 -20.63
N VAL A 76 4.02 -25.06 -20.28
CA VAL A 76 5.35 -24.71 -20.78
C VAL A 76 5.70 -25.60 -21.98
N PRO A 77 6.40 -25.09 -23.01
CA PRO A 77 6.87 -25.90 -24.12
C PRO A 77 7.91 -26.95 -23.68
N TRP A 78 8.07 -28.02 -24.46
CA TRP A 78 8.97 -29.14 -24.11
C TRP A 78 10.45 -28.76 -24.06
N ASP A 79 10.85 -27.70 -24.77
CA ASP A 79 12.23 -27.21 -24.85
C ASP A 79 12.56 -26.16 -23.77
N VAL A 80 11.60 -25.85 -22.89
CA VAL A 80 11.77 -24.94 -21.75
C VAL A 80 11.61 -25.73 -20.46
N GLU A 81 12.70 -25.84 -19.71
CA GLU A 81 12.68 -26.45 -18.38
C GLU A 81 11.87 -25.61 -17.39
N LEU A 82 10.90 -26.23 -16.72
CA LEU A 82 10.01 -25.56 -15.78
C LEU A 82 10.77 -24.92 -14.61
N ASP A 83 11.76 -25.64 -14.05
CA ASP A 83 12.60 -25.15 -12.96
C ASP A 83 13.33 -23.85 -13.33
N TYR A 84 13.82 -23.75 -14.58
CA TYR A 84 14.55 -22.57 -15.03
C TYR A 84 13.61 -21.41 -15.31
N LEU A 85 12.42 -21.68 -15.85
CA LEU A 85 11.41 -20.65 -16.07
C LEU A 85 10.89 -20.07 -14.75
N GLU A 86 10.57 -20.92 -13.77
CA GLU A 86 10.16 -20.52 -12.41
C GLU A 86 11.20 -19.57 -11.80
N GLN A 87 12.46 -20.00 -11.74
CA GLN A 87 13.56 -19.19 -11.21
C GLN A 87 13.74 -17.88 -11.99
N SER A 88 13.62 -17.91 -13.32
CA SER A 88 13.80 -16.72 -14.16
C SER A 88 12.72 -15.68 -13.92
N LEU A 89 11.46 -16.11 -13.71
CA LEU A 89 10.34 -15.22 -13.35
C LEU A 89 10.49 -14.67 -11.94
N ILE A 90 10.92 -15.48 -10.97
CA ILE A 90 11.21 -15.02 -9.60
C ILE A 90 12.31 -13.96 -9.61
N ASN A 91 13.38 -14.19 -10.38
CA ASN A 91 14.48 -13.23 -10.52
C ASN A 91 14.00 -11.92 -11.18
N GLU A 92 13.09 -12.00 -12.15
CA GLU A 92 12.49 -10.81 -12.76
C GLU A 92 11.61 -10.03 -11.76
N ALA A 93 10.80 -10.72 -10.97
CA ALA A 93 10.00 -10.10 -9.90
C ALA A 93 10.89 -9.36 -8.89
N LYS A 94 11.98 -10.00 -8.43
CA LYS A 94 12.99 -9.37 -7.55
C LYS A 94 13.63 -8.14 -8.18
N LYS A 95 14.00 -8.18 -9.46
CA LYS A 95 14.51 -7.01 -10.20
C LYS A 95 13.50 -5.87 -10.26
N CYS A 96 12.20 -6.19 -10.31
CA CYS A 96 11.12 -5.22 -10.24
C CYS A 96 10.79 -4.75 -8.81
N GLY A 97 11.56 -5.14 -7.79
CA GLY A 97 11.30 -4.81 -6.39
C GLY A 97 10.11 -5.55 -5.78
N HIS A 98 9.72 -6.69 -6.36
CA HIS A 98 8.67 -7.55 -5.82
C HIS A 98 9.25 -8.82 -5.21
N ASP A 99 9.14 -8.94 -3.88
CA ASP A 99 9.35 -10.21 -3.20
C ASP A 99 8.06 -11.03 -3.26
N LEU A 100 8.07 -12.07 -4.09
CA LEU A 100 6.98 -13.04 -4.20
C LEU A 100 6.86 -13.83 -2.89
N ILE A 101 5.63 -14.12 -2.46
CA ILE A 101 5.38 -14.89 -1.24
C ILE A 101 5.52 -16.39 -1.49
N ASN A 102 6.09 -17.08 -0.50
CA ASN A 102 6.16 -18.54 -0.39
C ASN A 102 6.61 -19.26 -1.68
N THR A 103 7.66 -18.76 -2.34
CA THR A 103 8.32 -19.47 -3.44
C THR A 103 8.95 -20.75 -2.90
N GLN A 104 8.51 -21.92 -3.36
CA GLN A 104 8.92 -23.22 -2.82
C GLN A 104 10.33 -23.66 -3.24
N GLN A 105 10.86 -23.09 -4.32
CA GLN A 105 12.11 -23.54 -4.91
C GLN A 105 13.34 -22.93 -4.21
N ALA A 106 14.33 -23.78 -3.92
CA ALA A 106 15.68 -23.30 -3.57
C ALA A 106 16.30 -22.59 -4.79
N GLU A 107 17.03 -21.52 -4.55
CA GLU A 107 17.62 -20.73 -5.64
C GLU A 107 18.56 -21.58 -6.51
N ILE A 108 18.21 -21.75 -7.78
CA ILE A 108 19.02 -22.52 -8.73
C ILE A 108 19.72 -21.61 -9.74
N THR A 109 20.91 -22.01 -10.17
CA THR A 109 21.63 -21.32 -11.25
C THR A 109 21.19 -21.88 -12.60
N ILE A 110 20.66 -21.03 -13.48
CA ILE A 110 20.25 -21.43 -14.84
C ILE A 110 21.51 -21.67 -15.70
N PRO A 111 21.73 -22.89 -16.22
CA PRO A 111 22.87 -23.21 -17.07
C PRO A 111 22.91 -22.40 -18.37
N LYS A 112 24.11 -22.08 -18.87
CA LYS A 112 24.32 -21.20 -20.05
C LYS A 112 23.60 -21.70 -21.31
N ASN A 113 23.52 -23.01 -21.51
CA ASN A 113 22.84 -23.62 -22.65
C ASN A 113 21.31 -23.41 -22.62
N ALA A 114 20.71 -23.28 -21.44
CA ALA A 114 19.27 -23.07 -21.28
C ALA A 114 18.87 -21.58 -21.21
N GLN A 115 19.79 -20.70 -20.80
CA GLN A 115 19.51 -19.26 -20.60
C GLN A 115 18.83 -18.59 -21.79
N LYS A 116 19.29 -18.86 -23.02
CA LYS A 116 18.74 -18.22 -24.23
C LYS A 116 17.27 -18.59 -24.45
N THR A 117 16.96 -19.89 -24.40
CA THR A 117 15.60 -20.41 -24.62
C THR A 117 14.66 -19.94 -23.50
N THR A 118 15.10 -20.06 -22.23
CA THR A 118 14.30 -19.61 -21.08
C THR A 118 14.06 -18.10 -21.10
N THR A 119 15.05 -17.29 -21.47
CA THR A 119 14.90 -15.82 -21.53
C THR A 119 13.95 -15.41 -22.65
N ALA A 120 14.08 -16.00 -23.84
CA ALA A 120 13.19 -15.71 -24.96
C ALA A 120 11.73 -16.03 -24.61
N PHE A 121 11.48 -17.19 -24.01
CA PHE A 121 10.13 -17.57 -23.58
C PHE A 121 9.60 -16.66 -22.45
N LYS A 122 10.44 -16.32 -21.48
CA LYS A 122 10.08 -15.36 -20.42
C LYS A 122 9.66 -14.02 -21.02
N GLU A 123 10.41 -13.47 -21.96
CA GLU A 123 10.09 -12.18 -22.60
C GLU A 123 8.77 -12.24 -23.37
N GLU A 124 8.52 -13.34 -24.10
CA GLU A 124 7.23 -13.59 -24.77
C GLU A 124 6.08 -13.61 -23.75
N LEU A 125 6.22 -14.41 -22.69
CA LEU A 125 5.22 -14.52 -21.63
C LEU A 125 4.94 -13.17 -20.98
N LEU A 126 5.97 -12.40 -20.63
CA LEU A 126 5.80 -11.08 -20.01
C LEU A 126 5.14 -10.08 -20.95
N ALA A 127 5.42 -10.14 -22.26
CA ALA A 127 4.73 -9.32 -23.25
C ALA A 127 3.24 -9.67 -23.33
N VAL A 128 2.89 -10.97 -23.29
CA VAL A 128 1.51 -11.43 -23.23
C VAL A 128 0.85 -10.95 -21.94
N LEU A 129 1.44 -11.24 -20.77
CA LEU A 129 0.91 -10.82 -19.47
C LEU A 129 0.64 -9.31 -19.41
N LYS A 130 1.61 -8.50 -19.84
CA LYS A 130 1.47 -7.04 -19.91
C LYS A 130 0.32 -6.61 -20.81
N THR A 131 0.12 -7.26 -21.96
CA THR A 131 -0.98 -6.96 -22.89
C THR A 131 -2.34 -7.20 -22.25
N PHE A 132 -2.46 -8.23 -21.41
CA PHE A 132 -3.68 -8.53 -20.64
C PHE A 132 -3.74 -7.81 -19.28
N GLY A 133 -2.81 -6.89 -19.03
CA GLY A 133 -2.79 -6.06 -17.83
C GLY A 133 -2.33 -6.77 -16.57
N TYR A 134 -1.52 -7.83 -16.67
CA TYR A 134 -0.90 -8.51 -15.54
C TYR A 134 0.57 -8.11 -15.35
N SER A 135 1.01 -7.99 -14.11
CA SER A 135 2.39 -7.57 -13.78
C SER A 135 3.07 -8.47 -12.74
N LEU A 136 4.38 -8.69 -12.92
CA LEU A 136 5.30 -9.22 -11.91
C LEU A 136 5.80 -8.15 -10.92
N SER A 137 5.69 -6.88 -11.30
CA SER A 137 5.86 -5.80 -10.34
C SER A 137 4.68 -5.83 -9.38
N PRO A 138 4.88 -5.46 -8.10
CA PRO A 138 3.73 -5.23 -7.23
C PRO A 138 2.87 -4.20 -7.96
N ALA A 139 1.54 -4.32 -7.92
CA ALA A 139 0.71 -3.17 -8.27
C ALA A 139 1.35 -1.98 -7.55
N PRO A 140 1.76 -0.91 -8.26
CA PRO A 140 2.32 0.25 -7.59
C PRO A 140 1.31 0.61 -6.52
N GLU A 141 1.65 0.36 -5.24
CA GLU A 141 0.74 0.37 -4.07
C GLU A 141 -0.41 1.29 -4.40
N ALA A 142 -1.57 0.77 -4.83
CA ALA A 142 -2.53 1.49 -5.66
C ALA A 142 -2.32 2.99 -5.48
N LYS A 143 -1.45 3.60 -6.32
CA LYS A 143 -1.27 5.05 -6.21
C LYS A 143 -2.66 5.47 -6.52
N ASN A 144 -3.39 5.94 -5.50
CA ASN A 144 -4.78 6.30 -5.64
C ASN A 144 -4.85 7.15 -6.91
N ASP A 145 -5.30 6.53 -8.00
CA ASP A 145 -5.55 7.07 -9.32
C ASP A 145 -7.08 7.16 -9.52
N LYS A 146 -7.85 7.01 -8.42
CA LYS A 146 -8.76 8.12 -8.13
C LYS A 146 -7.87 9.36 -8.17
N PRO A 147 -8.15 10.45 -8.90
CA PRO A 147 -7.38 11.67 -8.72
C PRO A 147 -7.21 11.80 -7.22
N LYS A 148 -5.96 11.69 -6.70
CA LYS A 148 -5.72 11.92 -5.28
C LYS A 148 -6.52 13.19 -5.04
N PRO A 149 -7.55 13.21 -4.16
CA PRO A 149 -8.24 14.47 -3.89
C PRO A 149 -7.09 15.39 -3.57
N ALA A 150 -6.84 16.36 -4.47
CA ALA A 150 -5.52 16.96 -4.62
C ALA A 150 -5.19 17.47 -3.24
N LYS A 151 -4.24 16.80 -2.52
CA LYS A 151 -4.20 16.76 -1.04
C LYS A 151 -4.89 18.00 -0.51
N ALA A 152 -6.13 17.86 -0.01
CA ALA A 152 -7.07 18.96 0.25
C ALA A 152 -6.25 20.23 0.52
N ARG A 153 -6.18 21.11 -0.48
CA ARG A 153 -5.26 22.24 -0.36
C ARG A 153 -5.91 23.15 0.66
N HIS A 154 -5.22 23.42 1.75
CA HIS A 154 -5.73 24.31 2.77
C HIS A 154 -5.19 25.70 2.53
N LYS A 155 -6.08 26.68 2.36
CA LYS A 155 -5.71 28.08 2.23
C LYS A 155 -6.04 28.81 3.52
N TRP A 156 -5.00 29.34 4.16
CA TRP A 156 -5.18 30.29 5.24
C TRP A 156 -5.79 31.60 4.70
N THR A 157 -6.80 32.13 5.41
CA THR A 157 -7.40 33.44 5.14
C THR A 157 -7.49 34.24 6.44
N LYS A 158 -7.66 35.56 6.31
CA LYS A 158 -7.82 36.44 7.48
C LYS A 158 -9.09 36.13 8.28
N GLU A 159 -10.13 35.63 7.63
CA GLU A 159 -11.38 35.21 8.29
C GLU A 159 -11.12 34.02 9.21
N VAL A 160 -10.43 32.99 8.71
CA VAL A 160 -10.07 31.80 9.49
C VAL A 160 -9.21 32.14 10.71
N SER A 161 -8.39 33.19 10.63
CA SER A 161 -7.54 33.60 11.75
C SER A 161 -8.31 34.18 12.94
N GLN A 162 -9.60 34.52 12.78
CA GLN A 162 -10.47 35.02 13.84
C GLN A 162 -11.35 33.93 14.45
N ILE A 163 -11.32 32.73 13.89
CA ILE A 163 -12.16 31.62 14.33
C ILE A 163 -11.47 30.90 15.48
N GLU A 164 -12.22 30.76 16.57
CA GLU A 164 -11.85 29.93 17.72
C GLU A 164 -12.22 28.48 17.42
N PHE A 165 -11.21 27.62 17.27
CA PHE A 165 -11.42 26.18 17.13
C PHE A 165 -11.24 25.49 18.46
N THR A 166 -12.07 24.50 18.74
CA THR A 166 -11.98 23.65 19.92
C THR A 166 -11.78 22.21 19.52
N VAL A 167 -11.15 21.45 20.40
CA VAL A 167 -11.02 19.99 20.29
C VAL A 167 -11.30 19.38 21.65
N ASP A 168 -12.04 18.29 21.66
CA ASP A 168 -12.36 17.47 22.84
C ASP A 168 -12.40 16.00 22.40
N THR A 169 -11.22 15.38 22.30
CA THR A 169 -11.04 14.02 21.76
C THR A 169 -9.81 13.37 22.37
N ARG A 170 -9.81 12.04 22.50
CA ARG A 170 -8.65 11.25 22.96
C ARG A 170 -7.99 11.82 24.21
N GLU A 171 -8.81 12.10 25.23
CA GLU A 171 -8.38 12.66 26.52
C GLU A 171 -7.74 14.06 26.43
N SER A 172 -7.80 14.69 25.26
CA SER A 172 -7.23 16.01 25.01
C SER A 172 -8.34 17.02 24.81
N LYS A 173 -8.14 18.19 25.40
CA LYS A 173 -9.08 19.30 25.30
C LYS A 173 -8.33 20.60 25.10
N ALA A 174 -8.68 21.39 24.10
CA ALA A 174 -7.98 22.63 23.83
C ALA A 174 -8.78 23.65 23.03
N THR A 175 -8.33 24.90 23.11
CA THR A 175 -8.76 26.00 22.23
C THR A 175 -7.57 26.44 21.38
N VAL A 176 -7.80 26.57 20.06
CA VAL A 176 -6.75 26.79 19.06
C VAL A 176 -7.18 27.86 18.06
N PHE A 177 -6.23 28.69 17.63
CA PHE A 177 -6.41 29.67 16.55
C PHE A 177 -5.38 29.45 15.44
N TRP A 178 -5.80 29.53 14.17
CA TRP A 178 -4.87 29.56 13.04
C TRP A 178 -4.45 31.00 12.71
N GLN A 179 -3.63 31.60 13.58
CA GLN A 179 -3.34 33.04 13.55
C GLN A 179 -2.57 33.50 12.31
N LYS A 180 -1.66 32.69 11.77
CA LYS A 180 -0.93 32.95 10.51
C LYS A 180 -0.73 31.64 9.75
N ARG A 181 -0.37 31.74 8.47
CA ARG A 181 -0.16 30.60 7.57
C ARG A 181 0.63 29.43 8.21
N ASN A 182 1.69 29.71 8.96
CA ASN A 182 2.55 28.71 9.62
C ASN A 182 2.54 28.84 11.16
N GLU A 183 1.48 29.39 11.76
CA GLU A 183 1.37 29.56 13.20
C GLU A 183 -0.04 29.21 13.67
N MET A 184 -0.12 28.14 14.47
CA MET A 184 -1.26 27.72 15.25
C MET A 184 -1.02 28.15 16.70
N LEU A 185 -1.88 28.98 17.25
CA LEU A 185 -1.85 29.37 18.66
C LEU A 185 -2.73 28.40 19.46
N LEU A 186 -2.12 27.63 20.34
CA LEU A 186 -2.79 26.83 21.36
C LEU A 186 -2.91 27.67 22.63
N LYS A 187 -4.14 27.88 23.12
CA LYS A 187 -4.36 28.64 24.35
C LYS A 187 -3.92 27.85 25.58
N ALA A 188 -3.43 28.56 26.59
CA ALA A 188 -3.17 28.03 27.92
C ALA A 188 -4.40 27.28 28.48
N GLY A 189 -4.16 26.28 29.32
CA GLY A 189 -5.19 25.38 29.85
C GLY A 189 -5.53 24.18 28.96
N ALA A 190 -4.83 23.96 27.84
CA ALA A 190 -4.99 22.77 27.02
C ALA A 190 -4.59 21.51 27.79
N THR A 191 -5.46 20.50 27.80
CA THR A 191 -5.23 19.18 28.37
C THR A 191 -4.65 18.26 27.29
N LEU A 192 -3.56 17.58 27.63
CA LEU A 192 -2.81 16.69 26.75
C LEU A 192 -3.10 15.22 27.09
N MET A 193 -3.21 14.37 26.07
CA MET A 193 -3.25 12.92 26.27
C MET A 193 -2.00 12.47 27.03
N ALA A 194 -2.17 11.73 28.13
CA ALA A 194 -1.07 11.42 29.04
C ALA A 194 -0.07 10.41 28.45
N THR A 195 -0.59 9.34 27.82
CA THR A 195 0.22 8.23 27.32
C THR A 195 0.12 8.11 25.80
N PRO A 196 1.24 8.00 25.08
CA PRO A 196 1.20 7.77 23.64
C PRO A 196 0.73 6.34 23.33
N PRO A 197 -0.03 6.13 22.24
CA PRO A 197 -0.38 4.80 21.78
C PRO A 197 0.87 4.03 21.30
N LEU A 198 0.96 2.76 21.67
CA LEU A 198 2.03 1.86 21.26
C LEU A 198 1.66 1.07 20.00
N ASN A 199 2.66 0.71 19.21
CA ASN A 199 2.53 -0.23 18.11
C ASN A 199 2.24 -1.65 18.64
N LYS A 200 1.85 -2.57 17.75
CA LYS A 200 1.59 -3.98 18.10
C LYS A 200 2.79 -4.69 18.75
N ASP A 201 4.00 -4.25 18.43
CA ASP A 201 5.26 -4.76 18.98
C ASP A 201 5.67 -4.08 20.30
N GLY A 202 4.84 -3.20 20.85
CA GLY A 202 5.12 -2.42 22.06
C GLY A 202 6.04 -1.21 21.85
N SER A 203 6.50 -0.96 20.61
CA SER A 203 7.35 0.19 20.29
C SER A 203 6.52 1.48 20.12
N LEU A 204 7.19 2.64 20.27
CA LEU A 204 6.59 3.93 19.94
C LEU A 204 6.53 4.16 18.43
N GLY A 205 5.35 4.45 17.90
CA GLY A 205 5.16 4.90 16.52
C GLY A 205 5.84 6.23 16.23
N PHE A 206 6.05 6.54 14.96
CA PHE A 206 6.71 7.77 14.53
C PHE A 206 5.99 9.04 15.03
N SER A 207 4.66 9.09 14.95
CA SER A 207 3.85 10.20 15.45
C SER A 207 4.00 10.40 16.97
N ALA A 208 4.05 9.31 17.73
CA ALA A 208 4.28 9.37 19.18
C ALA A 208 5.66 9.96 19.51
N LYS A 209 6.71 9.51 18.82
CA LYS A 209 8.07 10.06 18.97
C LYS A 209 8.13 11.56 18.65
N MET A 210 7.45 11.99 17.58
CA MET A 210 7.39 13.41 17.22
C MET A 210 6.60 14.23 18.24
N GLY A 211 5.44 13.75 18.70
CA GLY A 211 4.64 14.42 19.73
C GLY A 211 5.42 14.57 21.05
N GLN A 212 6.17 13.54 21.46
CA GLN A 212 7.06 13.62 22.62
C GLN A 212 8.10 14.72 22.45
N ARG A 213 8.80 14.75 21.31
CA ARG A 213 9.79 15.80 21.02
C ARG A 213 9.20 17.20 21.08
N ILE A 214 8.02 17.43 20.48
CA ILE A 214 7.38 18.75 20.53
C ILE A 214 7.01 19.12 21.99
N ARG A 215 6.59 18.15 22.82
CA ARG A 215 6.34 18.41 24.24
C ARG A 215 7.61 18.68 25.03
N GLU A 216 8.72 18.01 24.71
CA GLU A 216 10.04 18.28 25.29
C GLU A 216 10.50 19.72 24.99
N ASP A 217 10.30 20.17 23.74
CA ASP A 217 10.58 21.55 23.31
C ASP A 217 9.73 22.61 24.06
N HIS A 218 8.65 22.19 24.74
CA HIS A 218 7.73 23.05 25.50
C HIS A 218 7.54 22.58 26.95
N VAL A 219 8.49 21.82 27.50
CA VAL A 219 8.32 21.16 28.81
C VAL A 219 8.12 22.14 29.96
N ASP A 220 8.73 23.33 29.86
CA ASP A 220 8.59 24.44 30.79
C ASP A 220 7.15 24.99 30.86
N LYS A 221 6.36 24.75 29.82
CA LYS A 221 4.98 25.21 29.67
C LYS A 221 3.95 24.12 29.91
N ILE A 222 4.36 22.95 30.38
CA ILE A 222 3.48 21.81 30.62
C ILE A 222 3.61 21.36 32.08
N LYS A 223 2.48 21.32 32.80
CA LYS A 223 2.42 20.80 34.16
C LYS A 223 1.24 19.85 34.30
N ASN A 224 1.49 18.63 34.75
CA ASN A 224 0.47 17.59 34.93
C ASN A 224 -0.38 17.36 33.67
N ASN A 225 0.26 17.30 32.50
CA ASN A 225 -0.39 17.18 31.19
C ASN A 225 -1.35 18.34 30.84
N VAL A 226 -1.16 19.52 31.46
CA VAL A 226 -1.91 20.73 31.14
C VAL A 226 -0.92 21.84 30.77
N THR A 227 -1.20 22.57 29.69
CA THR A 227 -0.36 23.71 29.29
C THR A 227 -0.60 24.89 30.23
N THR A 228 0.45 25.51 30.75
CA THR A 228 0.37 26.68 31.66
C THR A 228 0.39 28.01 30.93
N GLU A 229 0.91 28.03 29.70
CA GLU A 229 1.02 29.21 28.84
C GLU A 229 0.48 28.90 27.45
N ASP A 230 0.28 29.95 26.66
CA ASP A 230 0.01 29.82 25.24
C ASP A 230 1.24 29.22 24.51
N ILE A 231 0.98 28.31 23.57
CA ILE A 231 2.01 27.62 22.77
C ILE A 231 1.76 27.89 21.29
N VAL A 232 2.82 28.18 20.55
CA VAL A 232 2.75 28.37 19.09
C VAL A 232 3.34 27.15 18.39
N LEU A 233 2.51 26.49 17.58
CA LEU A 233 2.86 25.32 16.78
C LEU A 233 2.81 25.67 15.30
N LYS A 234 3.54 24.95 14.45
CA LYS A 234 3.74 25.36 13.03
C LYS A 234 2.59 24.97 12.11
N SER A 235 1.76 24.01 12.52
CA SER A 235 0.70 23.47 11.67
C SER A 235 -0.40 22.76 12.47
N VAL A 236 -1.55 22.57 11.84
CA VAL A 236 -2.66 21.75 12.35
C VAL A 236 -2.18 20.34 12.73
N ASN A 237 -1.24 19.76 11.98
CA ASN A 237 -0.68 18.45 12.28
C ASN A 237 0.18 18.46 13.55
N GLU A 238 0.96 19.53 13.79
CA GLU A 238 1.72 19.66 15.03
C GLU A 238 0.80 19.83 16.24
N VAL A 239 -0.33 20.54 16.10
CA VAL A 239 -1.37 20.60 17.15
C VAL A 239 -1.85 19.20 17.51
N GLY A 240 -2.15 18.34 16.53
CA GLY A 240 -2.57 16.96 16.78
C GLY A 240 -1.48 16.09 17.40
N LEU A 241 -0.22 16.24 16.96
CA LEU A 241 0.92 15.53 17.55
C LEU A 241 1.14 15.96 19.00
N PHE A 242 1.03 17.26 19.29
CA PHE A 242 1.23 17.82 20.61
C PHE A 242 0.12 17.40 21.58
N LEU A 243 -1.15 17.51 21.18
CA LEU A 243 -2.29 17.21 22.03
C LEU A 243 -2.46 15.70 22.28
N TYR A 244 -2.52 14.89 21.22
CA TYR A 244 -2.92 13.48 21.30
C TYR A 244 -2.05 12.54 20.47
N PHE A 245 -0.78 12.90 20.22
CA PHE A 245 0.20 12.06 19.50
C PHE A 245 -0.23 11.65 18.07
N GLY A 246 -1.13 12.40 17.46
CA GLY A 246 -1.70 12.09 16.14
C GLY A 246 -2.63 10.87 16.16
N GLY A 247 -2.61 10.08 15.09
CA GLY A 247 -3.47 8.91 14.92
C GLY A 247 -4.96 9.22 14.66
N THR A 248 -5.34 10.49 14.59
CA THR A 248 -6.60 10.99 14.02
C THR A 248 -6.32 12.19 13.10
N ASN A 249 -7.31 12.60 12.30
CA ASN A 249 -7.19 13.71 11.37
C ASN A 249 -7.56 15.04 12.05
N SER A 250 -6.57 15.77 12.56
CA SER A 250 -6.76 17.05 13.26
C SER A 250 -7.51 18.12 12.46
N TRP A 251 -7.51 18.02 11.12
CA TRP A 251 -8.31 18.91 10.27
C TRP A 251 -9.82 18.72 10.46
N LEU A 252 -10.25 17.54 10.92
CA LEU A 252 -11.65 17.20 11.18
C LEU A 252 -12.01 17.24 12.67
N GLU A 253 -11.03 17.24 13.56
CA GLU A 253 -11.26 17.27 15.02
C GLU A 253 -11.36 18.69 15.57
N LEU A 254 -10.73 19.67 14.91
CA LEU A 254 -10.79 21.07 15.29
C LEU A 254 -12.06 21.70 14.71
N THR A 255 -13.00 22.06 15.57
CA THR A 255 -14.33 22.58 15.19
C THR A 255 -14.60 23.93 15.82
N ASP A 256 -15.31 24.79 15.10
CA ASP A 256 -15.83 26.03 15.67
C ASP A 256 -17.07 25.79 16.55
N ARG A 257 -17.68 26.88 17.02
CA ARG A 257 -18.87 26.83 17.90
C ARG A 257 -20.09 26.22 17.23
N ASP A 258 -20.16 26.26 15.90
CA ASP A 258 -21.26 25.71 15.10
C ASP A 258 -20.97 24.26 14.65
N GLY A 259 -19.83 23.69 15.09
CA GLY A 259 -19.39 22.33 14.75
C GLY A 259 -18.71 22.22 13.38
N LYS A 260 -18.46 23.33 12.68
CA LYS A 260 -17.78 23.32 11.38
C LYS A 260 -16.28 23.17 11.58
N THR A 261 -15.69 22.23 10.85
CA THR A 261 -14.29 21.85 10.99
C THR A 261 -13.34 22.87 10.35
N ILE A 262 -12.11 22.95 10.85
CA ILE A 262 -11.06 23.74 10.20
C ILE A 262 -10.80 23.30 8.75
N ASN A 263 -11.01 22.01 8.44
CA ASN A 263 -11.01 21.49 7.08
C ASN A 263 -12.05 22.21 6.20
N GLU A 264 -13.31 22.23 6.62
CA GLU A 264 -14.41 22.84 5.86
C GLU A 264 -14.25 24.35 5.67
N TRP A 265 -13.55 25.02 6.60
CA TRP A 265 -13.23 26.43 6.47
C TRP A 265 -12.13 26.74 5.45
N THR A 266 -11.27 25.78 5.15
CA THR A 266 -9.96 26.07 4.52
C THR A 266 -9.66 25.25 3.29
N VAL A 267 -10.38 24.15 3.06
CA VAL A 267 -10.22 23.32 1.87
C VAL A 267 -10.55 24.12 0.62
N ILE A 268 -9.67 24.05 -0.36
CA ILE A 268 -9.88 24.58 -1.72
C ILE A 268 -9.77 23.41 -2.70
N ASP A 269 -10.66 23.42 -3.70
CA ASP A 269 -10.65 22.49 -4.84
C ASP A 269 -9.54 22.83 -5.85
#